data_AF-A0A2K8Z2D2-F1
#
_entry.id   AF-A0A2K8Z2D2-F1
#
_cell.length_a   1.000
_cell.length_b   1.000
_cell.length_c   1.000
_cell.angle_alpha   90.00
_cell.angle_beta   90.00
_cell.angle_gamma   90.00
#
_symmetry.space_group_name_H-M   'P 1'
#
loop_
_entity.id
_entity.type
_entity.pdbx_description
1 polymer ?
#
loop_
_entity_poly.entity_id
_entity_poly.type
_entity_poly.pdbx_seq_one_letter_code
_entity_poly.pdbx_strand_id
1 'polypeptide(L)'
;MVKTEFDTWESQGLSIFYLPTYSPHLNPIEILWRFCKYKWLNKTHYKSWSTLKKAILYIFKEYGSIYTISFTNLIVKNTQVSIKLNSA
;
A
#
# COMPACT_ATOMS: atom_id res chain seq x y z
N MET A 1 13.23 17.91 14.79
CA MET A 1 13.63 17.76 13.38
C MET A 1 12.47 17.24 12.54
N VAL A 2 11.96 16.01 12.70
CA VAL A 2 10.83 15.52 11.87
C VAL A 2 9.49 16.27 12.10
N LYS A 3 9.16 16.63 13.34
CA LYS A 3 7.90 17.34 13.66
C LYS A 3 7.81 18.76 13.07
N THR A 4 8.96 19.39 12.82
CA THR A 4 9.02 20.78 12.33
C THR A 4 8.66 20.87 10.85
N GLU A 5 8.79 19.77 10.11
CA GLU A 5 8.46 19.70 8.68
C GLU A 5 6.97 19.42 8.42
N PHE A 6 6.21 19.05 9.45
CA PHE A 6 4.80 18.71 9.30
C PHE A 6 3.98 19.92 8.84
N ASP A 7 4.23 21.08 9.44
CA ASP A 7 3.57 22.34 9.07
C ASP A 7 3.93 22.75 7.63
N THR A 8 5.19 22.54 7.23
CA THR A 8 5.66 22.79 5.86
C THR A 8 4.94 21.87 4.86
N TRP A 9 4.86 20.57 5.15
CA TRP A 9 4.21 19.60 4.26
C TRP A 9 2.70 19.82 4.18
N GLU A 10 2.06 20.12 5.31
CA GLU A 10 0.63 20.43 5.34
C GLU A 10 0.34 21.70 4.52
N SER A 11 1.19 22.74 4.63
CA SER A 11 1.07 23.94 3.78
C SER A 11 1.23 23.67 2.28
N GLN A 12 1.92 22.59 1.91
CA GLN A 12 2.07 22.13 0.52
C GLN A 12 0.96 21.14 0.09
N GLY A 13 -0.02 20.88 0.94
CA GLY A 13 -1.11 19.94 0.69
C GLY A 13 -0.73 18.47 0.88
N LEU A 14 0.41 18.18 1.51
CA LEU A 14 0.83 16.83 1.87
C LEU A 14 0.39 16.50 3.29
N SER A 15 -0.66 15.69 3.41
CA SER A 15 -1.13 15.17 4.70
C SER A 15 -0.41 13.87 5.08
N ILE A 16 0.00 13.75 6.34
CA ILE A 16 0.57 12.51 6.87
C ILE A 16 -0.54 11.61 7.40
N PHE A 17 -0.62 10.39 6.87
CA PHE A 17 -1.48 9.36 7.43
C PHE A 17 -0.77 8.65 8.60
N TYR A 18 -1.36 8.70 9.80
CA TYR A 18 -0.86 7.95 10.95
C TYR A 18 -1.16 6.46 10.79
N LEU A 19 -0.11 5.64 10.82
CA LEU A 19 -0.20 4.19 10.80
C LEU A 19 0.28 3.65 12.16
N PRO A 20 -0.57 2.91 12.92
CA PRO A 20 -0.15 2.30 14.17
C PRO A 20 1.00 1.31 13.98
N THR A 21 1.82 1.13 15.01
CA THR A 21 2.90 0.14 14.99
C THR A 21 2.35 -1.28 14.77
N TYR A 22 3.16 -2.14 14.14
CA TYR A 22 2.82 -3.54 13.86
C TYR A 22 1.46 -3.75 13.14
N SER A 23 1.01 -2.77 12.35
CA SER A 23 -0.27 -2.82 11.64
C SER A 23 -0.12 -2.94 10.11
N PRO A 24 0.58 -3.96 9.58
CA PRO A 24 0.77 -4.11 8.12
C PRO A 24 -0.55 -4.34 7.39
N HIS A 25 -1.57 -4.83 8.07
CA HIS A 25 -2.91 -5.04 7.53
C HIS A 25 -3.68 -3.73 7.25
N LEU A 26 -3.19 -2.59 7.77
CA LEU A 26 -3.70 -1.25 7.51
C LEU A 26 -2.92 -0.51 6.42
N ASN A 27 -1.80 -1.07 5.97
CA ASN A 27 -0.95 -0.49 4.93
C ASN A 27 -1.34 -1.04 3.53
N PRO A 28 -1.81 -0.19 2.58
CA PRO A 28 -2.20 -0.64 1.25
C PRO A 28 -1.07 -1.35 0.47
N ILE A 29 0.19 -0.94 0.67
CA ILE A 29 1.31 -1.50 -0.10
C ILE A 29 1.55 -2.98 0.23
N GLU A 30 1.29 -3.40 1.46
CA GLU A 30 1.40 -4.79 1.91
C GLU A 30 0.37 -5.67 1.18
N ILE A 31 -0.83 -5.14 0.96
CA ILE A 31 -1.88 -5.83 0.20
C ILE A 31 -1.47 -5.93 -1.27
N LEU A 32 -0.94 -4.85 -1.87
CA LEU A 32 -0.44 -4.89 -3.24
C LEU A 32 0.60 -5.99 -3.42
N TRP A 33 1.61 -6.04 -2.56
CA TRP A 33 2.67 -7.05 -2.63
C TRP A 33 2.14 -8.47 -2.38
N ARG A 34 1.15 -8.64 -1.51
CA ARG A 34 0.48 -9.94 -1.32
C ARG A 34 -0.21 -10.40 -2.61
N PHE A 35 -0.89 -9.52 -3.33
CA PHE A 35 -1.49 -9.84 -4.63
C PHE A 35 -0.43 -10.14 -5.69
N CYS A 36 0.62 -9.32 -5.79
CA CYS A 36 1.76 -9.59 -6.67
C CYS A 36 2.31 -11.01 -6.43
N LYS A 37 2.64 -11.34 -5.18
CA LYS A 37 3.30 -12.60 -4.84
C LYS A 37 2.41 -13.84 -5.00
N TYR A 38 1.15 -13.76 -4.57
CA TYR A 38 0.31 -14.95 -4.43
C TYR A 38 -0.79 -15.07 -5.49
N LYS A 39 -1.05 -14.02 -6.27
CA LYS A 39 -2.13 -14.01 -7.27
C LYS A 39 -1.64 -13.74 -8.68
N TRP A 40 -0.70 -12.81 -8.87
CA TRP A 40 -0.34 -12.34 -10.21
C TRP A 40 0.98 -12.88 -10.74
N LEU A 41 1.96 -13.09 -9.87
CA LEU A 41 3.22 -13.72 -10.27
C LEU A 41 3.07 -15.24 -10.32
N ASN A 42 3.53 -15.81 -11.43
CA ASN A 42 3.59 -17.25 -11.64
C ASN A 42 5.02 -17.77 -11.42
N LYS A 43 5.16 -19.09 -11.23
CA LYS A 43 6.46 -19.76 -11.02
C LYS A 43 7.51 -19.39 -12.07
N THR A 44 7.10 -19.20 -13.32
CA THR A 44 8.00 -18.82 -14.43
C THR A 44 8.63 -17.45 -14.25
N HIS A 45 7.96 -16.52 -13.56
CA HIS A 45 8.49 -15.18 -13.32
C HIS A 45 9.66 -15.19 -12.32
N TYR A 46 9.75 -16.20 -11.47
CA TYR A 46 10.83 -16.34 -10.47
C TYR A 46 12.11 -16.99 -11.02
N LYS A 47 12.16 -17.33 -12.31
CA LYS A 47 13.33 -18.02 -12.92
C LYS A 47 14.62 -17.18 -12.89
N SER A 48 14.52 -15.87 -12.94
CA SER A 48 15.68 -14.97 -12.82
C SER A 48 15.25 -13.61 -12.28
N TRP A 49 16.22 -12.87 -11.73
CA TRP A 49 15.99 -11.47 -11.33
C TRP A 49 15.41 -10.62 -12.47
N SER A 50 15.96 -10.77 -13.68
CA SER A 50 15.51 -10.02 -14.85
C SER A 50 14.06 -10.32 -15.21
N THR A 51 13.65 -11.59 -15.12
CA THR A 51 12.28 -12.04 -15.42
C THR A 51 11.32 -11.54 -14.36
N LEU A 52 11.70 -11.64 -13.08
CA LEU A 52 10.90 -11.17 -11.97
C LEU A 52 10.68 -9.66 -12.05
N LYS A 53 11.75 -8.89 -12.29
CA LYS A 53 11.68 -7.43 -12.44
C LYS A 53 10.77 -7.04 -13.60
N LYS A 54 10.91 -7.69 -14.76
CA LYS A 54 10.04 -7.43 -15.93
C LYS A 54 8.56 -7.71 -15.60
N ALA A 55 8.27 -8.83 -14.94
CA ALA A 55 6.90 -9.19 -14.56
C ALA A 55 6.29 -8.21 -13.56
N ILE A 56 7.05 -7.77 -12.54
CA ILE A 56 6.59 -6.77 -11.57
C ILE A 56 6.32 -5.42 -12.24
N LEU A 57 7.23 -4.95 -13.10
CA LEU A 57 7.04 -3.69 -13.82
C LEU A 57 5.83 -3.74 -14.75
N TYR A 58 5.58 -4.88 -15.39
CA TYR A 58 4.38 -5.10 -16.19
C TYR A 58 3.11 -5.04 -15.33
N ILE A 59 3.11 -5.70 -14.17
CA ILE A 59 1.99 -5.62 -13.22
C ILE A 59 1.70 -4.16 -12.84
N PHE A 60 2.73 -3.38 -12.51
CA PHE A 60 2.56 -1.98 -12.13
C PHE A 60 2.10 -1.11 -13.29
N LYS A 61 2.58 -1.37 -14.51
CA LYS A 61 2.14 -0.66 -15.72
C LYS A 61 0.65 -0.91 -16.00
N GLU A 62 0.20 -2.15 -15.84
CA GLU A 62 -1.17 -2.57 -16.14
C GLU A 62 -2.10 -2.51 -14.90
N TYR A 63 -1.62 -1.93 -13.80
CA TYR A 63 -2.42 -1.76 -12.59
C TYR A 63 -3.52 -0.72 -12.81
N GLY A 64 -4.75 -1.07 -12.44
CA GLY A 64 -5.95 -0.29 -12.78
C GLY A 64 -6.65 -0.74 -14.06
N SER A 65 -6.02 -1.61 -14.85
CA SER A 65 -6.60 -2.24 -16.04
C SER A 65 -6.72 -3.76 -15.86
N ILE A 66 -5.64 -4.49 -16.07
CA ILE A 66 -5.60 -5.96 -15.96
C ILE A 66 -5.49 -6.39 -14.49
N TYR A 67 -4.76 -5.61 -13.70
CA TYR A 67 -4.52 -5.89 -12.28
C TYR A 67 -5.25 -4.87 -11.42
N THR A 68 -6.24 -5.31 -10.66
CA THR A 68 -7.03 -4.43 -9.79
C THR A 68 -7.18 -5.04 -8.41
N ILE A 69 -7.15 -4.19 -7.37
CA ILE A 69 -7.46 -4.56 -5.99
C ILE A 69 -8.57 -3.63 -5.51
N SER A 70 -9.64 -4.21 -4.97
CA SER A 70 -10.60 -3.42 -4.19
C SER A 70 -10.07 -3.24 -2.77
N PHE A 71 -9.87 -1.98 -2.37
CA PHE A 71 -9.43 -1.61 -1.02
C PHE A 71 -10.60 -1.25 -0.09
N THR A 72 -11.87 -1.53 -0.47
CA THR A 72 -13.04 -1.19 0.36
C THR A 72 -12.91 -1.73 1.79
N ASN A 73 -12.47 -2.98 1.96
CA ASN A 73 -12.26 -3.57 3.28
C ASN A 73 -11.13 -2.90 4.07
N LEU A 74 -10.10 -2.39 3.39
CA LEU A 74 -9.02 -1.65 4.03
C LEU A 74 -9.53 -0.30 4.55
N ILE A 75 -10.31 0.40 3.73
CA ILE A 75 -10.90 1.70 4.07
C ILE A 75 -11.76 1.55 5.33
N VAL A 76 -12.66 0.57 5.35
CA VAL A 76 -13.51 0.29 6.52
C VAL A 76 -12.67 0.05 7.78
N LYS A 77 -11.60 -0.74 7.69
CA LYS A 77 -10.71 -1.01 8.83
C LYS A 77 -10.00 0.26 9.31
N ASN A 78 -9.44 1.05 8.39
CA ASN A 78 -8.75 2.29 8.74
C ASN A 78 -9.71 3.30 9.39
N THR A 79 -10.94 3.44 8.89
CA THR A 79 -11.96 4.31 9.48
C THR A 79 -12.36 3.86 10.89
N GLN A 80 -12.52 2.56 11.12
CA GLN A 80 -12.83 2.04 12.46
C GLN A 80 -11.69 2.30 13.45
N VAL A 81 -10.44 2.18 13.01
CA VAL A 81 -9.27 2.45 13.86
C VAL A 81 -9.16 3.94 14.19
N SER A 82 -9.38 4.83 13.22
CA SER A 82 -9.32 6.27 13.47
C SER A 82 -10.42 6.74 14.45
N ILE A 83 -11.64 6.22 14.34
CA ILE A 83 -12.72 6.51 15.28
C ILE A 83 -12.32 6.10 16.70
N LYS A 84 -11.77 4.89 16.88
CA LYS A 84 -11.35 4.39 18.20
C LYS A 84 -10.23 5.23 18.82
N LEU A 85 -9.28 5.70 18.00
CA LEU A 85 -8.19 6.56 18.45
C LEU A 85 -8.68 7.94 18.90
N ASN A 86 -9.71 8.48 18.25
CA ASN A 86 -10.26 9.81 18.58
C ASN A 86 -11.25 9.78 19.76
N SER A 87 -11.72 8.60 20.15
CA SER A 87 -12.65 8.39 21.28
C SER A 87 -11.97 8.01 22.60
N ALA A 88 -10.63 7.89 22.61
CA ALA A 88 -9.80 7.56 23.77
C ALA A 88 -9.06 8.79 24.28
#